data_AF-A0A0C2IRC9-F1
#
_entry.id   AF-A0A0C2IRC9-F1
#
_cell.length_a   1.000
_cell.length_b   1.000
_cell.length_c   1.000
_cell.angle_alpha   90.00
_cell.angle_beta   90.00
_cell.angle_gamma   90.00
#
_symmetry.space_group_name_H-M   'P 1'
#
loop_
_entity.id
_entity.type
_entity.pdbx_description
1 polymer ?
#
loop_
_entity_poly.entity_id
_entity_poly.type
_entity_poly.pdbx_seq_one_letter_code
_entity_poly.pdbx_strand_id
1 'polypeptide(L)'
;MSNMCAADYRAICENFPVVFLRNLPKMYPRQNSDLVRRFISFIDAVYDCRAHLFVLAEHGIDELFYLEDINESDYISDEIFAISRTVSRLHEITGSAYSRKLHFYSQMSSQEVT
;
A
#
# COMPACT_ATOMS: atom_id res chain seq x y z
N MET A 1 9.26 -8.75 -19.04
CA MET A 1 9.29 -7.27 -19.05
C MET A 1 9.58 -6.80 -17.65
N SER A 2 10.63 -6.00 -17.46
CA SER A 2 11.02 -5.45 -16.15
C SER A 2 9.92 -4.52 -15.63
N ASN A 3 9.42 -4.79 -14.42
CA ASN A 3 8.41 -3.97 -13.75
C ASN A 3 9.03 -2.64 -13.27
N MET A 4 9.19 -1.69 -14.19
CA MET A 4 9.78 -0.37 -13.90
C MET A 4 8.97 0.41 -12.86
N CYS A 5 7.65 0.21 -12.82
CA CYS A 5 6.75 0.92 -11.92
C CYS A 5 7.02 0.61 -10.43
N ALA A 6 7.37 -0.63 -10.09
CA ALA A 6 7.71 -1.00 -8.72
C ALA A 6 9.04 -0.37 -8.25
N ALA A 7 10.03 -0.26 -9.15
CA ALA A 7 11.30 0.39 -8.85
C ALA A 7 11.11 1.88 -8.57
N ASP A 8 10.23 2.55 -9.33
CA ASP A 8 9.91 3.97 -9.13
C ASP A 8 9.28 4.21 -7.74
N TYR A 9 8.29 3.40 -7.35
CA TYR A 9 7.65 3.53 -6.04
C TYR A 9 8.63 3.30 -4.89
N ARG A 10 9.55 2.34 -5.05
CA ARG A 10 10.60 2.10 -4.07
C ARG A 10 11.55 3.28 -3.97
N ALA A 11 12.03 3.80 -5.09
CA ALA A 11 12.89 4.98 -5.10
C ALA A 11 12.22 6.19 -4.43
N ILE A 12 10.92 6.39 -4.65
CA ILE A 12 10.14 7.42 -3.93
C ILE A 12 10.20 7.17 -2.43
N CYS A 13 9.89 5.96 -1.95
CA CYS A 13 9.82 5.68 -0.51
C CYS A 13 11.19 5.71 0.18
N GLU A 14 12.27 5.40 -0.54
CA GLU A 14 13.65 5.50 -0.02
C GLU A 14 14.10 6.95 0.13
N ASN A 15 13.63 7.86 -0.73
CA ASN A 15 13.97 9.29 -0.67
C ASN A 15 12.98 10.12 0.17
N PHE A 16 11.74 9.65 0.31
CA PHE A 16 10.66 10.33 1.02
C PHE A 16 10.08 9.40 2.10
N PRO A 17 10.54 9.49 3.36
CA PRO A 17 10.08 8.62 4.44
C PRO A 17 8.62 8.87 4.86
N VAL A 18 8.00 9.95 4.37
CA VAL A 18 6.59 10.27 4.57
C VAL A 18 5.95 10.63 3.23
N VAL A 19 4.86 9.93 2.89
CA VAL A 19 4.13 10.10 1.63
C VAL A 19 2.68 10.47 1.92
N PHE A 20 2.16 11.47 1.20
CA PHE A 20 0.77 11.88 1.25
C PHE A 20 0.09 11.55 -0.08
N LEU A 21 -0.90 10.66 -0.05
CA LEU A 21 -1.73 10.32 -1.20
C LEU A 21 -3.09 11.00 -1.05
N ARG A 22 -3.49 11.78 -2.06
CA ARG A 22 -4.78 12.50 -2.06
C ARG A 22 -5.67 12.05 -3.20
N ASN A 23 -6.97 12.25 -3.03
CA ASN A 23 -8.01 11.94 -4.01
C ASN A 23 -7.96 10.46 -4.42
N LEU A 24 -7.83 9.56 -3.44
CA LEU A 24 -7.86 8.13 -3.72
C LEU A 24 -9.33 7.72 -4.02
N PRO A 25 -9.64 7.35 -5.28
CA PRO A 25 -10.99 6.95 -5.63
C PRO A 25 -11.29 5.55 -5.11
N LYS A 26 -12.58 5.20 -5.07
CA LYS A 26 -12.98 3.79 -4.97
C LYS A 26 -12.45 3.00 -6.16
N MET A 27 -11.87 1.84 -5.91
CA MET A 27 -11.29 0.99 -6.93
C MET A 27 -12.24 -0.15 -7.29
N TYR A 28 -12.46 -0.31 -8.58
CA TYR A 28 -13.33 -1.31 -9.18
C TYR A 28 -12.43 -2.29 -9.93
N PRO A 29 -12.08 -3.45 -9.35
CA PRO A 29 -10.98 -4.28 -9.87
C PRO A 29 -11.23 -4.79 -11.29
N ARG A 30 -12.48 -5.05 -11.66
CA ARG A 30 -12.85 -5.46 -13.02
C ARG A 30 -12.71 -4.33 -14.06
N GLN A 31 -13.03 -3.09 -13.70
CA GLN A 31 -13.06 -1.94 -14.59
C GLN A 31 -11.68 -1.25 -14.66
N ASN A 32 -10.96 -1.24 -13.54
CA ASN A 32 -9.74 -0.46 -13.34
C ASN A 32 -8.57 -1.32 -12.84
N SER A 33 -8.40 -2.53 -13.40
CA SER A 33 -7.39 -3.51 -12.94
C SER A 33 -5.95 -2.95 -12.93
N ASP A 34 -5.59 -2.10 -13.89
CA ASP A 34 -4.25 -1.48 -13.92
C ASP A 34 -4.04 -0.49 -12.77
N LEU A 35 -5.08 0.27 -12.39
CA LEU A 35 -5.02 1.16 -11.22
C LEU A 35 -4.85 0.34 -9.95
N VAL A 36 -5.59 -0.76 -9.80
CA VAL A 36 -5.48 -1.68 -8.66
C VAL A 36 -4.08 -2.25 -8.57
N ARG A 37 -3.51 -2.80 -9.64
CA ARG A 37 -2.16 -3.38 -9.63
C ARG A 37 -1.07 -2.34 -9.30
N ARG A 38 -1.21 -1.12 -9.81
CA ARG A 38 -0.30 -0.02 -9.48
C ARG A 38 -0.40 0.39 -8.02
N PHE A 39 -1.62 0.45 -7.49
CA PHE A 39 -1.83 0.77 -6.09
C PHE A 39 -1.27 -0.31 -5.16
N ILE A 40 -1.50 -1.60 -5.47
CA ILE A 40 -0.89 -2.73 -4.75
C ILE A 40 0.64 -2.59 -4.76
N SER A 41 1.24 -2.38 -5.93
CA SER A 41 2.70 -2.22 -6.06
C SER A 41 3.23 -1.03 -5.26
N PHE A 42 2.47 0.07 -5.19
CA PHE A 42 2.82 1.23 -4.39
C PHE A 42 2.76 0.94 -2.88
N ILE A 43 1.68 0.31 -2.39
CA ILE A 43 1.55 -0.06 -0.98
C ILE A 43 2.63 -1.06 -0.56
N ASP A 44 2.99 -2.00 -1.43
CA ASP A 44 4.08 -2.94 -1.20
C ASP A 44 5.40 -2.20 -1.03
N ALA A 45 5.71 -1.23 -1.89
CA ALA A 45 6.92 -0.42 -1.76
C ALA A 45 6.95 0.42 -0.48
N VAL A 46 5.83 1.06 -0.11
CA VAL A 46 5.71 1.83 1.15
C VAL A 46 5.96 0.94 2.35
N TYR A 47 5.33 -0.24 2.38
CA TYR A 47 5.45 -1.20 3.46
C TYR A 47 6.89 -1.72 3.61
N ASP A 48 7.51 -2.12 2.50
CA ASP A 48 8.87 -2.66 2.48
C ASP A 48 9.92 -1.61 2.87
N CYS A 49 9.74 -0.36 2.42
CA CYS A 49 10.59 0.76 2.80
C CYS A 49 10.31 1.29 4.21
N ARG A 50 9.25 0.80 4.86
CA ARG A 50 8.79 1.29 6.17
C ARG A 50 8.53 2.80 6.18
N ALA A 51 8.00 3.33 5.08
CA ALA A 51 7.62 4.73 4.97
C ALA A 51 6.26 4.98 5.63
N HIS A 52 6.03 6.20 6.13
CA HIS A 52 4.72 6.62 6.61
C HIS A 52 3.82 7.00 5.43
N LEU A 53 2.58 6.56 5.47
CA LEU A 53 1.58 6.89 4.46
C LEU A 53 0.36 7.56 5.10
N PHE A 54 -0.02 8.71 4.55
CA PHE A 54 -1.28 9.38 4.85
C PHE A 54 -2.14 9.40 3.60
N VAL A 55 -3.38 8.95 3.72
CA VAL A 55 -4.31 8.82 2.59
C VAL A 55 -5.54 9.66 2.83
N LEU A 56 -5.88 10.50 1.84
CA LEU A 56 -7.21 11.11 1.73
C LEU A 56 -7.99 10.36 0.66
N ALA A 57 -8.88 9.48 1.11
CA ALA A 57 -9.72 8.65 0.27
C ALA A 57 -11.18 9.08 0.37
N GLU A 58 -11.94 8.81 -0.70
CA GLU A 58 -13.39 9.04 -0.72
C GLU A 58 -14.14 8.09 0.23
N HIS A 59 -13.57 6.92 0.50
CA HIS A 59 -14.15 5.84 1.30
C HIS A 59 -13.14 5.29 2.31
N GLY A 60 -13.64 4.56 3.32
CA GLY A 60 -12.77 3.86 4.27
C GLY A 60 -11.97 2.72 3.62
N ILE A 61 -10.91 2.26 4.30
CA ILE A 61 -10.01 1.21 3.79
C ILE A 61 -10.77 -0.07 3.42
N ASP A 62 -11.74 -0.47 4.25
CA ASP A 62 -12.52 -1.70 4.05
C ASP A 62 -13.47 -1.61 2.84
N GLU A 63 -13.80 -0.40 2.37
CA GLU A 63 -14.66 -0.14 1.22
C GLU A 63 -13.87 0.33 -0.03
N LEU A 64 -12.54 0.34 0.07
CA LEU A 64 -11.69 0.90 -0.99
C LEU A 64 -11.74 0.07 -2.27
N PHE A 65 -11.89 -1.25 -2.15
CA PHE A 65 -12.02 -2.17 -3.28
C PHE A 65 -13.46 -2.67 -3.38
N TYR A 66 -14.09 -2.48 -4.53
CA TYR A 66 -15.44 -2.96 -4.79
C TYR A 66 -15.41 -4.41 -5.28
N LEU A 67 -15.40 -5.36 -4.34
CA LEU A 67 -15.30 -6.80 -4.68
C LEU A 67 -16.63 -7.40 -5.17
N GLU A 68 -17.75 -6.72 -4.98
CA GLU A 68 -19.07 -7.17 -5.45
C GLU A 68 -19.21 -7.13 -6.99
N ASP A 69 -18.33 -6.41 -7.71
CA ASP A 69 -18.28 -6.45 -9.18
C ASP A 69 -17.54 -7.68 -9.73
N ILE A 70 -17.10 -8.58 -8.84
CA ILE A 70 -16.27 -9.72 -9.15
C ILE A 70 -17.08 -11.00 -8.97
N ASN A 71 -17.22 -11.78 -10.05
CA ASN A 71 -17.56 -13.19 -9.91
C ASN A 71 -16.29 -13.94 -9.50
N GLU A 72 -16.35 -14.78 -8.46
CA GLU A 72 -15.20 -15.59 -7.99
C GLU A 72 -14.57 -16.45 -9.11
N SER A 73 -15.31 -16.74 -10.20
CA SER A 73 -14.82 -17.46 -11.37
C SER A 73 -13.98 -16.63 -12.34
N ASP A 74 -14.16 -15.29 -12.36
CA ASP A 74 -13.58 -14.38 -13.35
C ASP A 74 -12.28 -13.74 -12.86
N TYR A 75 -12.03 -13.78 -11.55
CA TYR A 75 -10.82 -13.26 -10.93
C TYR A 75 -9.85 -14.37 -10.59
N ILE A 76 -8.56 -14.13 -10.86
CA ILE A 76 -7.51 -15.05 -10.43
C ILE A 76 -7.43 -14.98 -8.91
N SER A 77 -7.50 -16.13 -8.24
CA SER A 77 -7.35 -16.26 -6.77
C SER A 77 -6.21 -15.40 -6.21
N ASP A 78 -5.11 -15.32 -6.95
CA ASP A 78 -3.92 -14.53 -6.61
C ASP A 78 -4.20 -13.02 -6.49
N GLU A 79 -5.12 -12.49 -7.29
CA GLU A 79 -5.43 -11.05 -7.30
C GLU A 79 -6.34 -10.68 -6.13
N ILE A 80 -7.32 -11.53 -5.78
CA ILE A 80 -8.10 -11.39 -4.53
C ILE A 80 -7.16 -11.48 -3.32
N PHE A 81 -6.24 -12.44 -3.33
CA PHE A 81 -5.24 -12.56 -2.28
C PHE A 81 -4.35 -11.31 -2.17
N ALA A 82 -3.93 -10.75 -3.30
CA ALA A 82 -3.14 -9.52 -3.33
C ALA A 82 -3.91 -8.31 -2.78
N ILE A 83 -5.19 -8.17 -3.11
CA ILE A 83 -6.05 -7.12 -2.56
C ILE A 83 -6.19 -7.27 -1.04
N SER A 84 -6.54 -8.47 -0.56
CA SER A 84 -6.70 -8.74 0.88
C SER A 84 -5.43 -8.41 1.66
N ARG A 85 -4.26 -8.80 1.14
CA ARG A 85 -2.96 -8.47 1.75
C ARG A 85 -2.68 -6.96 1.75
N THR A 86 -3.08 -6.26 0.70
CA THR A 86 -2.94 -4.80 0.58
C THR A 86 -3.79 -4.08 1.63
N VAL A 87 -5.03 -4.53 1.84
CA VAL A 87 -5.92 -4.01 2.89
C VAL A 87 -5.30 -4.18 4.28
N SER A 88 -4.76 -5.36 4.60
CA SER A 88 -4.07 -5.57 5.87
C SER A 88 -2.86 -4.66 6.05
N ARG A 89 -2.04 -4.49 4.99
CA ARG A 89 -0.89 -3.58 5.01
C ARG A 89 -1.31 -2.13 5.23
N LEU A 90 -2.39 -1.68 4.58
CA LEU A 90 -2.95 -0.34 4.79
C LEU A 90 -3.32 -0.11 6.25
N HIS A 91 -4.10 -1.00 6.86
CA HIS A 91 -4.46 -0.90 8.27
C HIS A 91 -3.25 -0.83 9.20
N GLU A 92 -2.19 -1.59 8.90
CA GLU A 92 -0.94 -1.48 9.65
C GLU A 92 -0.29 -0.11 9.45
N ILE A 93 0.04 0.29 8.21
CA ILE A 93 0.86 1.49 7.95
C ILE A 93 0.14 2.81 8.26
N THR A 94 -1.20 2.85 8.18
CA THR A 94 -2.00 4.05 8.51
C THR A 94 -2.38 4.10 9.99
N GLY A 95 -2.15 3.04 10.76
CA GLY A 95 -2.51 2.97 12.17
C GLY A 95 -1.65 3.90 13.04
N SER A 96 -2.26 4.52 14.07
CA SER A 96 -1.53 5.39 15.02
C SER A 96 -0.42 4.65 15.79
N ALA A 97 -0.55 3.33 15.93
CA ALA A 97 0.47 2.47 16.52
C ALA A 97 1.71 2.34 15.63
N TYR A 98 1.56 2.42 14.30
CA TYR A 98 2.66 2.27 13.35
C TYR A 98 3.61 3.46 13.40
N SER A 99 3.08 4.67 13.59
CA SER A 99 3.94 5.86 13.76
C SER A 99 4.87 5.75 14.97
N ARG A 100 4.38 5.15 16.08
CA ARG A 100 5.21 4.84 17.25
C ARG A 100 6.21 3.72 16.98
N LYS A 101 5.80 2.68 16.25
CA LYS A 101 6.65 1.55 15.86
C LYS A 101 7.83 1.99 14.98
N LEU A 102 7.61 2.88 14.03
CA LEU A 102 8.67 3.44 13.17
C LEU A 102 9.65 4.33 13.95
N HIS A 103 9.15 5.22 14.80
CA HIS A 103 10.01 6.01 15.69
C HIS A 103 10.88 5.11 16.58
N PHE A 104 10.36 3.98 17.05
CA PHE A 104 11.15 3.03 17.84
C PHE A 104 12.26 2.37 17.00
N TYR A 105 11.97 1.95 15.77
CA TYR A 105 12.98 1.33 14.90
C TYR A 105 14.11 2.29 14.49
N SER A 106 13.80 3.57 14.21
CA SER A 106 14.82 4.55 13.86
C SER A 106 15.83 4.76 15.01
N GLN A 107 15.36 4.76 16.26
CA GLN A 107 16.24 4.88 17.43
C GLN A 107 17.14 3.65 17.63
N MET A 108 16.63 2.45 17.36
CA MET A 108 17.38 1.20 17.56
C MET A 108 18.46 1.00 16.48
N SER A 109 18.16 1.35 15.21
CA SER A 109 19.15 1.34 14.12
C SER A 109 20.31 2.34 14.32
N SER A 110 20.09 3.39 15.12
CA SER A 110 21.12 4.37 15.46
C SER A 110 22.04 3.90 16.61
N GLN A 111 21.67 2.83 17.32
CA GLN A 111 22.45 2.28 18.45
C GLN A 111 23.34 1.09 18.06
N GLU A 112 23.07 0.41 16.95
CA GLU A 112 23.91 -0.69 16.46
C GLU A 112 25.18 -0.22 15.71
N VAL A 113 25.35 1.09 15.53
CA VAL A 113 26.55 1.71 14.94
C VAL A 113 27.35 2.44 16.03
N THR A 114 27.78 1.70 17.06
CA THR A 114 28.82 2.14 18.01
C THR A 114 29.52 0.92 18.61
#